data_AF-A0A2H1BU21-F1
#
_entry.id   AF-A0A2H1BU21-F1
#
_cell.length_a   1.000
_cell.length_b   1.000
_cell.length_c   1.000
_cell.angle_alpha   90.00
_cell.angle_beta   90.00
_cell.angle_gamma   90.00
#
_symmetry.space_group_name_H-M   'P 1'
#
loop_
_entity.id
_entity.type
_entity.pdbx_description
1 polymer ?
#
loop_
_entity_poly.entity_id
_entity_poly.type
_entity_poly.pdbx_seq_one_letter_code
_entity_poly.pdbx_strand_id
1 'polypeptide(L)'
;MCSRSSEHDREAPGPEGIEVKRGEYTKMGVYDFVRRDIERFFAHPEEAIVSPELFKSKDLKPPPEFVRNVWGSAAGVGSGDFHIYRGIRRREYARLEEIEKSAEEVISPFFSMVINIFHKERLNEEFQEKQRELDELAESKTAKRRMKRQKKKLKRLNKKEQLKTTDSNVKEGAGSAKESP
;
A
#
# COMPACT_ATOMS: atom_id res chain seq x y z
N MET A 1 44.81 -19.34 39.32
CA MET A 1 44.63 -20.60 38.56
C MET A 1 43.30 -21.22 38.93
N CYS A 2 42.36 -21.26 37.98
CA CYS A 2 41.25 -22.22 37.92
C CYS A 2 40.57 -22.00 36.56
N SER A 3 40.94 -22.81 35.58
CA SER A 3 40.33 -22.87 34.26
C SER A 3 38.96 -23.53 34.40
N ARG A 4 37.89 -22.80 34.12
CA ARG A 4 36.54 -23.36 34.02
C ARG A 4 36.17 -23.45 32.54
N SER A 5 36.51 -24.59 31.95
CA SER A 5 35.96 -25.06 30.69
C SER A 5 34.44 -25.14 30.80
N SER A 6 33.72 -24.23 30.13
CA SER A 6 32.27 -24.29 29.99
C SER A 6 31.93 -24.98 28.67
N GLU A 7 31.48 -26.22 28.79
CA GLU A 7 31.06 -27.15 27.72
C GLU A 7 29.76 -26.72 27.02
N HIS A 8 29.70 -25.49 26.49
CA HIS A 8 28.53 -25.00 25.75
C HIS A 8 28.76 -24.70 24.26
N ASP A 9 29.95 -25.00 23.74
CA ASP A 9 30.21 -25.02 22.29
C ASP A 9 29.71 -26.34 21.68
N ARG A 10 28.39 -26.57 21.71
CA ARG A 10 27.78 -27.55 20.80
C ARG A 10 27.37 -26.80 19.54
N GLU A 11 28.24 -26.89 18.53
CA GLU A 11 27.95 -26.53 17.15
C GLU A 11 26.65 -27.22 16.72
N ALA A 12 25.60 -26.44 16.49
CA ALA A 12 24.46 -26.92 15.74
C ALA A 12 24.93 -27.12 14.30
N PRO A 13 24.81 -28.33 13.70
CA PRO A 13 25.16 -28.51 12.30
C PRO A 13 24.15 -27.72 11.47
N GLY A 14 24.63 -26.60 10.91
CA GLY A 14 23.89 -25.89 9.86
C GLY A 14 23.68 -26.81 8.65
N PRO A 15 22.67 -26.53 7.81
CA PRO A 15 22.41 -27.32 6.61
C PRO A 15 23.68 -27.40 5.77
N GLU A 16 24.01 -28.62 5.37
CA GLU A 16 25.32 -29.02 4.84
C GLU A 16 25.81 -28.12 3.71
N GLY A 17 27.03 -27.56 3.86
CA GLY A 17 27.88 -27.17 2.73
C GLY A 17 28.19 -25.68 2.51
N ILE A 18 27.76 -24.74 3.37
CA ILE A 18 28.15 -23.33 3.24
C ILE A 18 28.64 -22.79 4.59
N GLU A 19 29.96 -22.77 4.78
CA GLU A 19 30.60 -22.11 5.92
C GLU A 19 30.40 -20.59 5.83
N VAL A 20 29.33 -20.06 6.45
CA VAL A 20 29.15 -18.61 6.56
C VAL A 20 30.06 -18.09 7.66
N LYS A 21 31.17 -17.44 7.30
CA LYS A 21 32.06 -16.77 8.26
C LYS A 21 31.29 -15.65 8.98
N ARG A 22 31.37 -15.61 10.32
CA ARG A 22 30.78 -14.53 11.13
C ARG A 22 31.34 -13.17 10.68
N GLY A 23 30.51 -12.36 10.03
CA GLY A 23 30.85 -11.00 9.58
C GLY A 23 30.80 -10.76 8.06
N GLU A 24 30.57 -11.80 7.25
CA GLU A 24 30.39 -11.61 5.80
C GLU A 24 28.92 -11.29 5.48
N TYR A 25 28.67 -10.08 4.96
CA TYR A 25 27.35 -9.70 4.43
C TYR A 25 27.21 -10.22 3.00
N THR A 26 26.52 -11.35 2.83
CA THR A 26 25.99 -11.73 1.51
C THR A 26 24.91 -10.73 1.12
N LYS A 27 25.01 -10.17 -0.09
CA LYS A 27 23.97 -9.26 -0.62
C LYS A 27 22.71 -10.08 -0.91
N MET A 28 21.83 -10.17 0.08
CA MET A 28 20.56 -10.90 -0.02
C MET A 28 19.57 -10.12 -0.90
N GLY A 29 18.91 -10.81 -1.82
CA GLY A 29 17.82 -10.27 -2.61
C GLY A 29 16.52 -10.17 -1.81
N VAL A 30 15.51 -9.50 -2.36
CA VAL A 30 14.19 -9.33 -1.70
C VAL A 30 13.59 -10.70 -1.31
N TYR A 31 13.70 -11.69 -2.18
CA TYR A 31 13.20 -13.04 -1.94
C TYR A 31 13.96 -13.81 -0.85
N ASP A 32 15.23 -13.46 -0.64
CA ASP A 32 16.05 -14.14 0.36
C ASP A 32 15.69 -13.70 1.78
N PHE A 33 15.29 -12.44 1.98
CA PHE A 33 14.74 -11.99 3.25
C PHE A 33 13.46 -12.73 3.61
N VAL A 34 12.57 -12.89 2.62
CA VAL A 34 11.31 -13.63 2.79
C VAL A 34 11.59 -15.10 3.09
N ARG A 35 12.50 -15.74 2.33
CA ARG A 35 12.88 -17.15 2.57
C ARG A 35 13.42 -17.36 3.99
N ARG A 36 14.32 -16.49 4.44
CA ARG A 36 14.90 -16.54 5.80
C ARG A 36 13.83 -16.39 6.89
N ASP A 37 12.88 -15.48 6.71
CA ASP A 37 11.81 -15.25 7.68
C ASP A 37 10.85 -16.44 7.71
N ILE A 38 10.53 -17.02 6.55
CA ILE A 38 9.74 -18.25 6.42
C ILE A 38 10.42 -19.43 7.13
N GLU A 39 11.71 -19.67 6.89
CA GLU A 39 12.48 -20.73 7.54
C GLU A 39 12.51 -20.56 9.07
N ARG A 40 12.67 -19.32 9.55
CA ARG A 40 12.60 -18.98 10.97
C ARG A 40 11.24 -19.34 11.58
N PHE A 41 10.14 -19.00 10.92
CA PHE A 41 8.79 -19.30 11.42
C PHE A 41 8.47 -20.80 11.40
N PHE A 42 8.96 -21.54 10.39
CA PHE A 42 8.76 -23.00 10.34
C PHE A 42 9.62 -23.78 11.32
N ALA A 43 10.73 -23.22 11.82
CA ALA A 43 11.54 -23.85 12.87
C ALA A 43 10.82 -23.93 14.23
N HIS A 44 9.91 -22.97 14.50
CA HIS A 44 9.15 -22.86 15.76
C HIS A 44 7.66 -22.64 15.48
N PRO A 45 6.94 -23.65 14.94
CA PRO A 45 5.53 -23.50 14.57
C PRO A 45 4.59 -23.31 15.77
N GLU A 46 5.04 -23.63 16.99
CA GLU A 46 4.31 -23.44 18.25
C GLU A 46 4.30 -21.99 18.76
N GLU A 47 5.25 -21.16 18.33
CA GLU A 47 5.36 -19.77 18.77
C GLU A 47 4.41 -18.88 17.96
N ALA A 48 3.49 -18.19 18.65
CA ALA A 48 2.54 -17.30 17.98
C ALA A 48 3.26 -16.11 17.34
N ILE A 49 2.97 -15.83 16.07
CA ILE A 49 3.50 -14.68 15.36
C ILE A 49 2.93 -13.40 16.01
N VAL A 50 3.76 -12.67 16.75
CA VAL A 50 3.39 -11.37 17.31
C VAL A 50 3.40 -10.34 16.18
N SER A 51 2.21 -10.04 15.65
CA SER A 51 2.04 -8.85 14.83
C SER A 51 2.46 -7.63 15.64
N PRO A 52 3.30 -6.73 15.11
CA PRO A 52 3.70 -5.55 15.84
C PRO A 52 2.43 -4.75 16.19
N GLU A 53 2.15 -4.61 17.48
CA GLU A 53 1.13 -3.66 17.92
C GLU A 53 1.54 -2.27 17.42
N LEU A 54 0.55 -1.50 16.95
CA LEU A 54 0.77 -0.09 16.60
C LEU A 54 1.48 0.58 17.78
N PHE A 55 2.65 1.16 17.53
CA PHE A 55 3.47 1.77 18.57
C PHE A 55 2.61 2.71 19.41
N LYS A 56 2.43 2.39 20.69
CA LYS A 56 1.74 3.27 21.64
C LYS A 56 2.53 4.58 21.71
N SER A 57 1.83 5.71 21.64
CA SER A 57 2.43 7.02 21.87
C SER A 57 3.15 7.00 23.22
N LYS A 58 4.31 7.64 23.29
CA LYS A 58 5.06 7.77 24.55
C LYS A 58 4.36 8.80 25.41
N ASP A 59 3.32 8.40 26.13
CA ASP A 59 2.59 9.31 27.00
C ASP A 59 3.40 9.59 28.28
N LEU A 60 3.43 10.84 28.73
CA LEU A 60 4.01 11.16 30.03
C LEU A 60 3.25 10.51 31.18
N LYS A 61 4.01 10.11 32.20
CA LYS A 61 3.43 9.61 33.44
C LYS A 61 2.59 10.70 34.10
N PRO A 62 1.35 10.39 34.54
CA PRO A 62 0.52 11.36 35.22
C PRO A 62 1.19 11.82 36.53
N PRO A 63 0.93 13.06 36.98
CA PRO A 63 1.43 13.54 38.27
C PRO A 63 0.87 12.67 39.40
N PRO A 64 1.66 12.39 40.45
CA PRO A 64 1.17 11.64 41.61
C PRO A 64 0.07 12.42 42.33
N GLU A 65 -1.00 11.73 42.72
CA GLU A 65 -2.17 12.34 43.38
C GLU A 65 -1.83 12.93 44.75
N PHE A 66 -1.01 12.22 45.54
CA PHE A 66 -0.60 12.66 46.87
C PHE A 66 0.92 12.71 47.00
N VAL A 67 1.43 13.90 47.30
CA VAL A 67 2.82 14.08 47.74
C VAL A 67 2.82 13.98 49.26
N ARG A 68 3.35 12.87 49.78
CA ARG A 68 3.35 12.59 51.23
C ARG A 68 4.42 13.34 52.01
N ASN A 69 5.42 13.89 51.33
CA ASN A 69 6.65 14.44 51.94
C ASN A 69 6.70 15.97 51.82
N VAL A 70 5.61 16.66 52.13
CA VAL A 70 5.55 18.13 52.10
C VAL A 70 5.93 18.67 53.47
N TRP A 71 7.00 19.45 53.53
CA TRP A 71 7.38 20.18 54.75
C TRP A 71 6.51 21.44 54.91
N GLY A 72 6.33 21.92 56.13
CA GLY A 72 5.43 23.06 56.41
C GLY A 72 5.77 24.31 55.60
N SER A 73 4.77 25.12 55.25
CA SER A 73 4.91 26.27 54.34
C SER A 73 5.90 27.36 54.79
N ALA A 74 6.23 27.39 56.08
CA ALA A 74 7.20 28.33 56.66
C ALA A 74 8.57 27.68 56.93
N ALA A 75 8.77 26.42 56.59
CA ALA A 75 10.07 25.77 56.73
C ALA A 75 11.06 26.31 55.69
N GLY A 76 12.32 26.49 56.10
CA GLY A 76 13.38 26.97 55.21
C GLY A 76 13.74 25.97 54.12
N VAL A 77 14.49 26.43 53.12
CA VAL A 77 14.98 25.61 52.00
C VAL A 77 15.94 24.53 52.52
N GLY A 78 15.54 23.26 52.34
CA GLY A 78 16.36 22.10 52.63
C GLY A 78 17.37 21.80 51.52
N SER A 79 18.40 21.01 51.85
CA SER A 79 19.44 20.60 50.87
C SER A 79 18.90 19.75 49.71
N GLY A 80 17.75 19.10 49.90
CA GLY A 80 17.08 18.30 48.86
C GLY A 80 16.15 19.08 47.93
N ASP A 81 15.77 20.31 48.30
CA ASP A 81 14.72 21.07 47.59
C ASP A 81 15.14 21.45 46.17
N PHE A 82 16.44 21.69 45.96
CA PHE A 82 16.98 21.92 44.62
C PHE A 82 16.74 20.74 43.68
N HIS A 83 16.97 19.51 44.13
CA HIS A 83 16.76 18.31 43.31
C HIS A 83 15.28 18.04 43.07
N ILE A 84 14.43 18.33 44.05
CA ILE A 84 12.97 18.27 43.91
C ILE A 84 12.52 19.24 42.80
N TYR A 85 12.93 20.51 42.87
CA TYR A 85 12.65 21.51 41.83
C TYR A 85 13.19 21.07 40.45
N ARG A 86 14.44 20.61 40.38
CA ARG A 86 15.07 20.13 39.12
C ARG A 86 14.30 18.96 38.49
N GLY A 87 13.69 18.09 39.30
CA GLY A 87 12.88 16.96 38.86
C GLY A 87 11.47 17.39 38.43
N ILE A 88 10.83 18.29 39.18
CA ILE A 88 9.52 18.85 38.83
C ILE A 88 9.61 19.65 37.52
N ARG A 89 10.62 20.54 37.38
CA ARG A 89 10.81 21.36 36.18
C ARG A 89 11.01 20.55 34.91
N ARG A 90 11.80 19.46 34.97
CA ARG A 90 11.99 18.57 33.81
C ARG A 90 10.72 17.84 33.42
N ARG A 91 9.94 17.37 34.40
CA ARG A 91 8.61 16.77 34.14
C ARG A 91 7.65 17.78 33.53
N GLU A 92 7.66 19.01 34.02
CA GLU A 92 6.77 20.06 33.52
C GLU A 92 7.14 20.51 32.11
N TYR A 93 8.44 20.64 31.79
CA TYR A 93 8.87 20.96 30.43
C TYR A 93 8.52 19.86 29.44
N ALA A 94 8.71 18.58 29.81
CA ALA A 94 8.25 17.48 28.96
C ALA A 94 6.73 17.54 28.74
N ARG A 95 5.95 17.85 29.79
CA ARG A 95 4.48 17.97 29.72
C ARG A 95 4.06 19.11 28.79
N LEU A 96 4.70 20.26 28.89
CA LEU A 96 4.42 21.40 28.02
C LEU A 96 4.80 21.11 26.57
N GLU A 97 5.95 20.47 26.34
CA GLU A 97 6.41 20.05 25.02
C GLU A 97 5.44 19.05 24.37
N GLU A 98 4.91 18.09 25.13
CA GLU A 98 3.90 17.16 24.61
C GLU A 98 2.57 17.83 24.33
N ILE A 99 2.14 18.78 25.16
CA ILE A 99 0.92 19.54 24.90
C ILE A 99 1.07 20.38 23.63
N GLU A 100 2.20 21.07 23.46
CA GLU A 100 2.50 21.86 22.27
C GLU A 100 2.54 20.98 21.02
N LYS A 101 3.25 19.84 21.08
CA LYS A 101 3.28 18.86 19.98
C LYS A 101 1.90 18.29 19.69
N SER A 102 1.12 17.92 20.69
CA SER A 102 -0.23 17.40 20.47
C SER A 102 -1.17 18.46 19.89
N ALA A 103 -1.04 19.72 20.31
CA ALA A 103 -1.80 20.83 19.76
C ALA A 103 -1.42 21.06 18.29
N GLU A 104 -0.13 21.04 17.96
CA GLU A 104 0.34 21.11 16.58
C GLU A 104 -0.12 19.90 15.76
N GLU A 105 0.06 18.69 16.27
CA GLU A 105 -0.35 17.43 15.63
C GLU A 105 -1.86 17.27 15.49
N VAL A 106 -2.71 17.98 16.25
CA VAL A 106 -4.18 17.90 16.12
C VAL A 106 -4.74 19.06 15.29
N ILE A 107 -4.20 20.26 15.46
CA ILE A 107 -4.66 21.47 14.75
C ILE A 107 -4.10 21.51 13.31
N SER A 108 -2.83 21.16 13.13
CA SER A 108 -2.17 21.12 11.82
C SER A 108 -2.78 20.11 10.84
N PRO A 109 -3.10 18.84 11.22
CA PRO A 109 -3.66 17.90 10.26
C PRO A 109 -5.09 18.26 9.88
N PHE A 110 -5.90 18.94 10.69
CA PHE A 110 -7.25 19.30 10.23
C PHE A 110 -7.17 20.27 9.05
N PHE A 111 -6.32 21.29 9.15
CA PHE A 111 -6.10 22.24 8.06
C PHE A 111 -5.34 21.61 6.88
N SER A 112 -4.27 20.84 7.16
CA SER A 112 -3.47 20.15 6.14
C SER A 112 -4.27 19.04 5.42
N MET A 113 -5.12 18.31 6.13
CA MET A 113 -6.00 17.27 5.57
C MET A 113 -7.05 17.89 4.67
N VAL A 114 -7.70 18.97 5.07
CA VAL A 114 -8.66 19.69 4.21
C VAL A 114 -7.97 20.18 2.93
N ILE A 115 -6.76 20.75 3.04
CA ILE A 115 -5.97 21.16 1.86
C ILE A 115 -5.63 19.96 0.98
N ASN A 116 -5.16 18.85 1.55
CA ASN A 116 -4.78 17.66 0.79
C ASN A 116 -5.98 16.98 0.11
N ILE A 117 -7.13 16.93 0.79
CA ILE A 117 -8.38 16.39 0.22
C ILE A 117 -8.77 17.22 -1.00
N PHE A 118 -8.79 18.55 -0.88
CA PHE A 118 -9.15 19.44 -1.99
C PHE A 118 -8.20 19.30 -3.18
N HIS A 119 -6.89 19.21 -2.93
CA HIS A 119 -5.91 18.95 -4.00
C HIS A 119 -6.13 17.59 -4.67
N LYS A 120 -6.44 16.55 -3.90
CA LYS A 120 -6.68 15.20 -4.43
C LYS A 120 -7.95 15.14 -5.26
N GLU A 121 -9.03 15.80 -4.81
CA GLU A 121 -10.29 15.90 -5.56
C GLU A 121 -10.06 16.59 -6.90
N ARG A 122 -9.38 17.74 -6.89
CA ARG A 122 -9.04 18.47 -8.11
C ARG A 122 -8.22 17.61 -9.10
N LEU A 123 -7.18 16.93 -8.61
CA LEU A 123 -6.35 16.06 -9.46
C LEU A 123 -7.14 14.87 -10.02
N ASN A 124 -8.06 14.32 -9.24
CA ASN A 124 -8.94 13.24 -9.69
C ASN A 124 -9.92 13.72 -10.76
N GLU A 125 -10.51 14.89 -10.60
CA GLU A 125 -11.39 15.50 -11.60
C GLU A 125 -10.65 15.71 -12.93
N GLU A 126 -9.47 16.35 -12.87
CA GLU A 126 -8.62 16.56 -14.05
C GLU A 126 -8.22 15.24 -14.74
N PHE A 127 -7.96 14.19 -13.96
CA PHE A 127 -7.67 12.86 -14.50
C PHE A 127 -8.89 12.23 -15.19
N GLN A 128 -10.07 12.32 -14.56
CA GLN A 128 -11.31 11.77 -15.10
C GLN A 128 -11.76 12.49 -16.37
N GLU A 129 -11.55 13.79 -16.47
CA GLU A 129 -11.82 14.56 -17.69
C GLU A 129 -10.92 14.13 -18.84
N LYS A 130 -9.61 14.04 -18.60
CA LYS A 130 -8.66 13.55 -19.61
C LYS A 130 -9.00 12.13 -20.07
N GLN A 131 -9.40 11.26 -19.14
CA GLN A 131 -9.79 9.90 -19.49
C GLN A 131 -11.04 9.89 -20.38
N ARG A 132 -12.06 10.70 -20.05
CA ARG A 132 -13.28 10.85 -20.87
C ARG A 132 -12.96 11.34 -22.29
N GLU A 133 -12.10 12.36 -22.43
CA GLU A 133 -11.68 12.88 -23.73
C GLU A 133 -10.97 11.80 -24.59
N LEU A 134 -10.08 11.03 -23.97
CA LEU A 134 -9.37 9.94 -24.65
C LEU A 134 -10.32 8.83 -25.10
N ASP A 135 -11.29 8.48 -24.26
CA ASP A 135 -12.29 7.47 -24.55
C ASP A 135 -13.22 7.93 -25.70
N GLU A 136 -13.69 9.19 -25.69
CA GLU A 136 -14.47 9.78 -26.78
C GLU A 136 -13.69 9.83 -28.12
N LEU A 137 -12.40 10.16 -28.07
CA LEU A 137 -11.53 10.14 -29.25
C LEU A 137 -11.32 8.71 -29.78
N ALA A 138 -11.21 7.72 -28.89
CA ALA A 138 -11.13 6.31 -29.27
C ALA A 138 -12.45 5.82 -29.87
N GLU A 139 -13.59 6.17 -29.27
CA GLU A 139 -14.93 5.84 -29.74
C GLU A 139 -15.23 6.46 -31.11
N SER A 140 -14.93 7.74 -31.32
CA SER A 140 -15.14 8.40 -32.61
C SER A 140 -14.28 7.76 -33.72
N LYS A 141 -13.02 7.40 -33.44
CA LYS A 141 -12.14 6.68 -34.38
C LYS A 141 -12.66 5.27 -34.68
N THR A 142 -13.07 4.53 -33.66
CA THR A 142 -13.60 3.17 -33.81
C THR A 142 -14.95 3.16 -34.51
N ALA A 143 -15.86 4.10 -34.22
CA ALA A 143 -17.13 4.30 -34.89
C ALA A 143 -16.94 4.62 -36.37
N LYS A 144 -16.05 5.56 -36.73
CA LYS A 144 -15.70 5.86 -38.13
C LYS A 144 -15.20 4.60 -38.87
N ARG A 145 -14.34 3.79 -38.23
CA ARG A 145 -13.85 2.52 -38.81
C ARG A 145 -14.97 1.46 -38.92
N ARG A 146 -15.84 1.35 -37.91
CA ARG A 146 -17.00 0.44 -37.89
C ARG A 146 -17.99 0.77 -38.99
N MET A 147 -18.33 2.06 -39.17
CA MET A 147 -19.20 2.54 -40.26
C MET A 147 -18.63 2.21 -41.64
N LYS A 148 -17.32 2.40 -41.85
CA LYS A 148 -16.65 2.00 -43.10
C LYS A 148 -16.76 0.49 -43.36
N ARG A 149 -16.58 -0.35 -42.33
CA ARG A 149 -16.74 -1.82 -42.44
C ARG A 149 -18.18 -2.21 -42.73
N GLN A 150 -19.17 -1.61 -42.06
CA GLN A 150 -20.59 -1.87 -42.31
C GLN A 150 -21.00 -1.48 -43.73
N LYS A 151 -20.60 -0.30 -44.23
CA LYS A 151 -20.84 0.12 -45.62
C LYS A 151 -20.23 -0.87 -46.62
N LYS A 152 -19.00 -1.35 -46.39
CA LYS A 152 -18.37 -2.39 -47.22
C LYS A 152 -19.12 -3.72 -47.15
N LYS A 153 -19.60 -4.13 -45.97
CA LYS A 153 -20.40 -5.35 -45.78
C LYS A 153 -21.71 -5.28 -46.57
N LEU A 154 -22.45 -4.17 -46.46
CA LEU A 154 -23.68 -3.93 -47.21
C LEU A 154 -23.44 -3.98 -48.72
N LYS A 155 -22.41 -3.30 -49.24
CA LYS A 155 -22.05 -3.38 -50.67
C LYS A 155 -21.74 -4.81 -51.13
N ARG A 156 -21.04 -5.60 -50.31
CA ARG A 156 -20.75 -7.02 -50.61
C ARG A 156 -22.01 -7.89 -50.60
N LEU A 157 -22.95 -7.63 -49.69
CA LEU A 157 -24.24 -8.33 -49.64
C LEU A 157 -25.09 -8.01 -50.87
N ASN A 158 -25.26 -6.72 -51.19
CA ASN A 158 -26.03 -6.30 -52.38
C ASN A 158 -25.43 -6.86 -53.68
N LYS A 159 -24.09 -6.90 -53.82
CA LYS A 159 -23.44 -7.53 -54.98
C LYS A 159 -23.70 -9.04 -55.05
N LYS A 160 -23.71 -9.73 -53.91
CA LYS A 160 -24.05 -11.17 -53.85
C LYS A 160 -25.51 -11.42 -54.20
N GLU A 161 -26.42 -10.56 -53.77
CA GLU A 161 -27.84 -10.68 -54.14
C GLU A 161 -28.05 -10.47 -55.63
N GLN A 162 -27.42 -9.44 -56.23
CA GLN A 162 -27.47 -9.23 -57.68
C GLN A 162 -26.89 -10.40 -58.48
N LEU A 163 -25.80 -11.02 -58.02
CA LEU A 163 -25.23 -12.21 -58.67
C LEU A 163 -26.15 -13.44 -58.55
N LYS A 164 -26.83 -13.59 -57.40
CA LYS A 164 -27.81 -14.68 -57.20
C LYS A 164 -29.06 -14.50 -58.07
N THR A 165 -29.57 -13.28 -58.22
CA THR A 165 -30.74 -13.02 -59.07
C THR A 165 -30.42 -13.16 -60.55
N THR A 166 -29.19 -12.86 -60.99
CA THR A 166 -28.75 -13.17 -62.35
C THR A 166 -28.61 -14.66 -62.59
N ASP A 167 -28.09 -15.44 -61.63
CA ASP A 167 -27.99 -16.90 -61.76
C ASP A 167 -29.36 -17.60 -61.72
N SER A 168 -30.35 -17.07 -60.99
CA SER A 168 -31.72 -17.61 -60.99
C SER A 168 -32.48 -17.26 -62.27
N ASN A 169 -32.30 -16.06 -62.82
CA ASN A 169 -32.94 -15.64 -64.08
C ASN A 169 -32.38 -16.41 -65.30
N VAL A 170 -31.10 -16.77 -65.29
CA VAL A 170 -30.50 -17.64 -66.32
C VAL A 170 -30.99 -19.09 -66.22
N LYS A 171 -31.36 -19.58 -65.02
CA LYS A 171 -31.96 -20.91 -64.84
C LYS A 171 -33.45 -20.97 -65.21
N GLU A 172 -34.22 -19.90 -65.02
CA GLU A 172 -35.63 -19.85 -65.45
C GLU A 172 -35.78 -19.59 -66.96
N GLY A 173 -34.81 -18.92 -67.60
CA GLY A 173 -34.80 -18.68 -69.06
C GLY A 173 -34.48 -19.91 -69.93
N ALA A 174 -34.01 -21.03 -69.35
CA ALA A 174 -33.72 -22.26 -70.10
C ALA A 174 -34.90 -23.27 -70.09
N GLY A 175 -36.03 -22.95 -69.44
CA GLY A 175 -37.14 -23.87 -69.23
C GLY A 175 -38.42 -23.65 -70.03
N SER A 176 -38.58 -22.57 -70.82
CA SER A 176 -39.88 -22.23 -71.45
C SER A 176 -39.95 -22.31 -72.99
N ALA A 177 -39.00 -22.97 -73.65
CA ALA A 177 -38.97 -23.06 -75.12
C ALA A 177 -39.26 -24.47 -75.67
N LYS A 178 -40.34 -25.14 -75.26
CA LYS A 178 -40.98 -26.27 -75.99
C LYS A 178 -42.44 -26.45 -75.55
N GLU A 179 -43.39 -26.00 -76.36
CA GLU A 179 -44.60 -26.74 -76.79
C GLU A 179 -45.64 -25.82 -77.48
N SER A 180 -45.82 -26.04 -78.78
CA SER A 180 -47.02 -25.82 -79.59
C SER A 180 -46.85 -26.77 -80.80
N PRO A 181 -47.88 -27.42 -81.35
CA PRO A 181 -49.28 -27.00 -81.46
C PRO A 181 -50.28 -27.77 -80.57
#